data_AF-A0A8T3YI84-F1
#
_entry.id   AF-A0A8T3YI84-F1
#
_cell.length_a   1.000
_cell.length_b   1.000
_cell.length_c   1.000
_cell.angle_alpha   90.00
_cell.angle_beta   90.00
_cell.angle_gamma   90.00
#
_symmetry.space_group_name_H-M   'P 1'
#
loop_
_entity.id
_entity.type
_entity.pdbx_description
1 polymer ?
#
loop_
_entity_poly.entity_id
_entity_poly.type
_entity_poly.pdbx_seq_one_letter_code
_entity_poly.pdbx_strand_id
1 'polypeptide(L)'
;MDGNCLSARRRAQSSMVMLVLAIIIVLGMVAFLFGLARTVSSAEYLNLYAHGLVASVLKTDTGYTEAPCKTVADSLACAYLTPSYICGGQETCADLADRMVNASIGRFAERKESLRYLLTVEPEGFSAIGGEGVTRVELGELSLRKLRESRISAAERLTGFFGGQPYVLTATLVLVVR
;
A
#
# COMPACT_ATOMS: atom_id res chain seq x y z
N MET A 1 -37.85 37.27 -51.56
CA MET A 1 -37.62 37.56 -50.12
C MET A 1 -37.12 36.29 -49.42
N ASP A 2 -36.22 35.53 -50.06
CA ASP A 2 -36.04 34.10 -49.74
C ASP A 2 -34.70 33.77 -49.07
N GLY A 3 -33.80 34.75 -48.94
CA GLY A 3 -32.47 34.56 -48.34
C GLY A 3 -32.48 34.38 -46.82
N ASN A 4 -33.46 34.97 -46.11
CA ASN A 4 -33.49 34.97 -44.64
C ASN A 4 -34.01 33.65 -44.04
N CYS A 5 -34.83 32.89 -44.79
CA CYS A 5 -35.38 31.63 -44.31
C CYS A 5 -34.34 30.47 -44.41
N LEU A 6 -33.49 30.51 -45.44
CA LEU A 6 -32.39 29.56 -45.64
C LEU A 6 -31.26 29.71 -44.61
N SER A 7 -30.96 30.95 -44.18
CA SER A 7 -29.91 31.20 -43.18
C SER A 7 -30.33 30.77 -41.77
N ALA A 8 -31.60 30.98 -41.41
CA ALA A 8 -32.17 30.49 -40.14
C ALA A 8 -32.17 28.96 -40.07
N ARG A 9 -32.51 28.26 -41.17
CA ARG A 9 -32.50 26.80 -41.26
C ARG A 9 -31.08 26.22 -41.16
N ARG A 10 -30.07 26.86 -41.77
CA ARG A 10 -28.65 26.46 -41.63
C ARG A 10 -28.10 26.70 -40.22
N ARG A 11 -28.49 27.80 -39.55
CA ARG A 11 -28.11 28.07 -38.15
C ARG A 11 -28.75 27.06 -37.19
N ALA A 12 -30.01 26.69 -37.41
CA ALA A 12 -30.69 25.65 -36.63
C ALA A 12 -30.04 24.26 -36.84
N GLN A 13 -29.69 23.91 -38.08
CA GLN A 13 -28.93 22.67 -38.35
C GLN A 13 -27.54 22.68 -37.72
N SER A 14 -26.80 23.79 -37.81
CA SER A 14 -25.47 23.91 -37.19
C SER A 14 -25.53 23.81 -35.66
N SER A 15 -26.55 24.40 -35.03
CA SER A 15 -26.81 24.29 -33.59
C SER A 15 -27.18 22.86 -33.19
N MET A 16 -28.02 22.18 -33.97
CA MET A 16 -28.40 20.78 -33.73
C MET A 16 -27.21 19.83 -33.87
N VAL A 17 -26.35 20.04 -34.86
CA VAL A 17 -25.12 19.24 -35.06
C VAL A 17 -24.13 19.44 -33.90
N MET A 18 -23.92 20.69 -33.46
CA MET A 18 -23.07 20.98 -32.30
C MET A 18 -23.60 20.32 -31.02
N LEU A 19 -24.92 20.34 -30.80
CA LEU A 19 -25.56 19.71 -29.64
C LEU A 19 -25.39 18.18 -29.66
N VAL A 20 -25.58 17.54 -30.81
CA VAL A 20 -25.36 16.09 -30.96
C VAL A 20 -23.90 15.73 -30.73
N LEU A 21 -22.96 16.52 -31.27
CA LEU A 21 -21.52 16.31 -31.07
C LEU A 21 -21.15 16.44 -29.59
N ALA A 22 -21.68 17.45 -28.89
CA ALA A 22 -21.45 17.64 -27.47
C ALA A 22 -21.95 16.44 -26.64
N ILE A 23 -23.12 15.90 -26.96
CA ILE A 23 -23.67 14.70 -26.30
C ILE A 23 -22.74 13.50 -26.50
N ILE A 24 -22.25 13.27 -27.73
CA ILE A 24 -21.34 12.15 -28.03
C ILE A 24 -20.04 12.26 -27.22
N ILE A 25 -19.47 13.47 -27.13
CA ILE A 25 -18.26 13.72 -26.35
C ILE A 25 -18.50 13.45 -24.86
N VAL A 26 -19.61 13.92 -24.30
CA VAL A 26 -19.96 13.69 -22.89
C VAL A 26 -20.16 12.21 -22.61
N LEU A 27 -20.90 11.49 -23.47
CA LEU A 27 -21.10 10.04 -23.33
C LEU A 27 -19.77 9.29 -23.42
N GLY A 28 -18.88 9.69 -24.32
CA GLY A 28 -17.53 9.14 -24.45
C GLY A 28 -16.70 9.34 -23.17
N MET A 29 -16.72 10.55 -22.60
CA MET A 29 -16.03 10.83 -21.34
C MET A 29 -16.60 10.00 -20.19
N VAL A 30 -17.92 9.89 -20.09
CA VAL A 30 -18.57 9.09 -19.04
C VAL A 30 -18.15 7.62 -19.16
N ALA A 31 -18.22 7.03 -20.35
CA ALA A 31 -17.79 5.65 -20.57
C ALA A 31 -16.30 5.43 -20.24
N PHE A 32 -15.44 6.38 -20.61
CA PHE A 32 -14.01 6.33 -20.29
C PHE A 32 -13.75 6.40 -18.78
N LEU A 33 -14.43 7.32 -18.07
CA LEU A 33 -14.34 7.44 -16.62
C LEU A 33 -14.82 6.17 -15.90
N PHE A 34 -15.91 5.56 -16.37
CA PHE A 34 -16.37 4.26 -15.85
C PHE A 34 -15.37 3.13 -16.10
N GLY A 35 -14.73 3.11 -17.28
CA GLY A 35 -13.67 2.15 -17.60
C GLY A 35 -12.48 2.29 -16.64
N LEU A 36 -11.99 3.51 -16.44
CA LEU A 36 -10.92 3.81 -15.47
C LEU A 36 -11.32 3.43 -14.05
N ALA A 37 -12.52 3.78 -13.61
CA ALA A 37 -13.01 3.46 -12.28
C ALA A 37 -13.01 1.94 -12.01
N ARG A 38 -13.39 1.13 -13.02
CA ARG A 38 -13.32 -0.33 -12.93
C ARG A 38 -11.88 -0.85 -12.85
N THR A 39 -10.96 -0.30 -13.65
CA THR A 39 -9.56 -0.73 -13.62
C THR A 39 -8.89 -0.38 -12.29
N VAL A 40 -9.13 0.82 -11.75
CA VAL A 40 -8.57 1.26 -10.46
C VAL A 40 -9.17 0.49 -9.27
N SER A 41 -10.42 0.03 -9.38
CA SER A 41 -11.06 -0.83 -8.38
C SER A 41 -10.77 -2.33 -8.57
N SER A 42 -10.00 -2.71 -9.58
CA SER A 42 -9.64 -4.10 -9.78
C SER A 42 -8.73 -4.61 -8.65
N ALA A 43 -8.97 -5.86 -8.23
CA ALA A 43 -8.17 -6.51 -7.20
C ALA A 43 -6.68 -6.59 -7.58
N GLU A 44 -6.38 -6.68 -8.88
CA GLU A 44 -5.03 -6.73 -9.42
C GLU A 44 -4.28 -5.41 -9.20
N TYR A 45 -4.93 -4.27 -9.48
CA TYR A 45 -4.34 -2.95 -9.22
C TYR A 45 -4.08 -2.71 -7.73
N LEU A 46 -5.03 -3.13 -6.88
CA LEU A 46 -4.88 -3.04 -5.43
C LEU A 46 -3.75 -3.93 -4.90
N ASN A 47 -3.55 -5.11 -5.51
CA ASN A 47 -2.45 -6.00 -5.16
C ASN A 47 -1.08 -5.41 -5.54
N LEU A 48 -0.94 -4.92 -6.77
CA LEU A 48 0.25 -4.19 -7.23
C LEU A 48 0.58 -3.00 -6.31
N TYR A 49 -0.45 -2.26 -5.92
CA TYR A 49 -0.32 -1.14 -4.99
C TYR A 49 0.17 -1.60 -3.61
N ALA A 50 -0.38 -2.69 -3.06
CA ALA A 50 0.03 -3.22 -1.77
C ALA A 50 1.51 -3.66 -1.78
N HIS A 51 1.97 -4.33 -2.84
CA HIS A 51 3.38 -4.67 -3.02
C HIS A 51 4.28 -3.42 -3.07
N GLY A 52 3.89 -2.43 -3.87
CA GLY A 52 4.62 -1.16 -3.94
C GLY A 52 4.68 -0.44 -2.58
N LEU A 53 3.58 -0.47 -1.81
CA LEU A 53 3.51 0.13 -0.49
C LEU A 53 4.46 -0.57 0.48
N VAL A 54 4.40 -1.90 0.60
CA VAL A 54 5.29 -2.67 1.50
C VAL A 54 6.75 -2.44 1.12
N ALA A 55 7.09 -2.63 -0.15
CA ALA A 55 8.47 -2.47 -0.62
C ALA A 55 9.01 -1.05 -0.36
N SER A 56 8.18 -0.02 -0.51
CA SER A 56 8.54 1.37 -0.21
C SER A 56 8.76 1.59 1.29
N VAL A 57 7.83 1.12 2.13
CA VAL A 57 7.92 1.25 3.59
C VAL A 57 9.17 0.54 4.11
N LEU A 58 9.43 -0.69 3.67
CA LEU A 58 10.60 -1.47 4.09
C LEU A 58 11.93 -0.77 3.77
N LYS A 59 12.01 -0.06 2.65
CA LYS A 59 13.21 0.69 2.22
C LYS A 59 13.32 2.08 2.85
N THR A 60 12.34 2.50 3.62
CA THR A 60 12.34 3.83 4.23
C THR A 60 13.45 3.93 5.27
N ASP A 61 14.22 5.01 5.20
CA ASP A 61 15.26 5.34 6.16
C ASP A 61 14.63 5.80 7.48
N THR A 62 15.16 5.35 8.61
CA THR A 62 14.65 5.66 9.95
C THR A 62 15.31 6.90 10.57
N GLY A 63 16.34 7.45 9.93
CA GLY A 63 17.20 8.50 10.45
C GLY A 63 18.38 8.00 11.30
N TYR A 64 18.48 6.69 11.53
CA TYR A 64 19.59 6.08 12.27
C TYR A 64 20.71 5.62 11.32
N THR A 65 21.95 5.72 11.78
CA THR A 65 23.13 5.31 11.01
C THR A 65 23.55 3.86 11.26
N GLU A 66 23.09 3.27 12.37
CA GLU A 66 23.42 1.91 12.77
C GLU A 66 22.72 0.88 11.86
N ALA A 67 23.48 -0.11 11.39
CA ALA A 67 22.96 -1.14 10.49
C ALA A 67 21.64 -1.81 10.93
N PRO A 68 21.44 -2.24 12.20
CA PRO A 68 20.19 -2.89 12.62
C PRO A 68 18.98 -1.95 12.69
N CYS A 69 19.19 -0.64 12.56
CA CYS A 69 18.15 0.36 12.74
C CYS A 69 17.99 1.28 11.54
N LYS A 70 18.87 1.21 10.54
CA LYS A 70 18.99 2.16 9.43
C LYS A 70 17.73 2.26 8.57
N THR A 71 17.18 1.11 8.19
CA THR A 71 15.92 1.05 7.43
C THR A 71 14.82 0.37 8.22
N VAL A 72 13.57 0.55 7.81
CA VAL A 72 12.42 -0.16 8.43
C VAL A 72 12.57 -1.68 8.27
N ALA A 73 13.12 -2.16 7.15
CA ALA A 73 13.45 -3.57 6.97
C ALA A 73 14.47 -4.07 8.01
N ASP A 74 15.51 -3.27 8.27
CA ASP A 74 16.54 -3.61 9.24
C ASP A 74 15.97 -3.61 10.66
N SER A 75 15.16 -2.62 11.02
CA SER A 75 14.53 -2.54 12.34
C SER A 75 13.53 -3.67 12.58
N LEU A 76 12.78 -4.09 11.56
CA LEU A 76 11.91 -5.27 11.63
C LEU A 76 12.71 -6.57 11.80
N ALA A 77 13.81 -6.72 11.06
CA ALA A 77 14.70 -7.87 11.21
C ALA A 77 15.35 -7.88 12.60
N CYS A 78 15.79 -6.72 13.10
CA CYS A 78 16.33 -6.56 14.43
C CYS A 78 15.28 -6.87 15.51
N ALA A 79 14.04 -6.41 15.36
CA ALA A 79 12.95 -6.70 16.30
C ALA A 79 12.67 -8.21 16.39
N TYR A 80 12.87 -8.94 15.30
CA TYR A 80 12.77 -10.40 15.28
C TYR A 80 13.99 -11.10 15.91
N LEU A 81 15.20 -10.65 15.56
CA LEU A 81 16.45 -11.35 15.87
C LEU A 81 17.07 -10.96 17.23
N THR A 82 16.86 -9.74 17.68
CA THR A 82 17.33 -9.17 18.96
C THR A 82 16.34 -8.12 19.45
N PRO A 83 15.18 -8.52 20.00
CA PRO A 83 14.13 -7.59 20.40
C PRO A 83 14.57 -6.61 21.49
N SER A 84 15.55 -6.98 22.31
CA SER A 84 16.14 -6.13 23.35
C SER A 84 17.14 -5.09 22.82
N TYR A 85 17.47 -5.09 21.53
CA TYR A 85 18.40 -4.13 20.95
C TYR A 85 17.79 -2.72 20.90
N ILE A 86 18.59 -1.73 21.29
CA ILE A 86 18.20 -0.33 21.38
C ILE A 86 18.85 0.43 20.22
N CYS A 87 18.03 1.05 19.37
CA CYS A 87 18.48 1.83 18.22
C CYS A 87 19.03 3.21 18.58
N GLY A 88 18.72 3.67 19.80
CA GLY A 88 19.21 4.92 20.36
C GLY A 88 18.31 5.41 21.49
N GLY A 89 18.90 6.04 22.51
CA GLY A 89 18.17 6.47 23.70
C GLY A 89 17.55 5.28 24.44
N GLN A 90 16.22 5.22 24.48
CA GLN A 90 15.43 4.12 25.06
C GLN A 90 14.53 3.40 24.04
N GLU A 91 14.64 3.73 22.75
CA GLU A 91 13.78 3.18 21.69
C GLU A 91 14.32 1.82 21.20
N THR A 92 13.52 0.76 21.33
CA THR A 92 13.88 -0.58 20.85
C THR A 92 13.66 -0.72 19.33
N CYS A 93 14.25 -1.74 18.72
CA CYS A 93 13.98 -2.08 17.32
C CYS A 93 12.48 -2.27 17.03
N ALA A 94 11.74 -2.87 17.97
CA ALA A 94 10.31 -3.09 17.85
C ALA A 94 9.53 -1.76 17.89
N ASP A 95 9.86 -0.87 18.83
CA ASP A 95 9.22 0.45 18.95
C ASP A 95 9.50 1.32 17.71
N LEU A 96 10.74 1.30 17.23
CA LEU A 96 11.13 2.02 16.03
C LEU A 96 10.36 1.51 14.80
N ALA A 97 10.29 0.19 14.63
CA ALA A 97 9.56 -0.43 13.53
C ALA A 97 8.06 -0.08 13.59
N ASP A 98 7.43 -0.20 14.76
CA ASP A 98 6.03 0.16 14.97
C ASP A 98 5.77 1.63 14.62
N ARG A 99 6.57 2.55 15.17
CA ARG A 99 6.45 3.99 14.90
C ARG A 99 6.58 4.29 13.40
N MET A 100 7.57 3.73 12.74
CA MET A 100 7.84 4.01 11.32
C MET A 100 6.79 3.40 10.40
N VAL A 101 6.34 2.17 10.68
CA VAL A 101 5.26 1.51 9.93
C VAL A 101 3.95 2.25 10.14
N ASN A 102 3.61 2.64 11.38
CA ASN A 102 2.41 3.40 11.69
C ASN A 102 2.46 4.82 11.09
N ALA A 103 3.60 5.49 11.12
CA ALA A 103 3.76 6.79 10.46
C ALA A 103 3.63 6.70 8.94
N SER A 104 4.06 5.58 8.34
CA SER A 104 4.03 5.40 6.89
C SER A 104 2.66 4.90 6.44
N ILE A 105 2.27 3.68 6.85
CA ILE A 105 1.02 3.02 6.46
C ILE A 105 -0.19 3.68 7.14
N GLY A 106 -0.07 4.06 8.41
CA GLY A 106 -1.16 4.70 9.16
C GLY A 106 -1.58 6.04 8.56
N ARG A 107 -0.65 6.86 8.06
CA ARG A 107 -0.99 8.09 7.30
C ARG A 107 -1.75 7.81 6.01
N PHE A 108 -1.47 6.68 5.34
CA PHE A 108 -2.25 6.25 4.18
C PHE A 108 -3.63 5.74 4.60
N ALA A 109 -3.71 5.03 5.73
CA ALA A 109 -4.96 4.56 6.31
C ALA A 109 -5.89 5.71 6.73
N GLU A 110 -5.34 6.79 7.32
CA GLU A 110 -6.13 7.97 7.71
C GLU A 110 -6.74 8.70 6.50
N ARG A 111 -6.06 8.72 5.34
CA ARG A 111 -6.59 9.35 4.11
C ARG A 111 -7.68 8.53 3.42
N LYS A 112 -7.71 7.22 3.63
CA LYS A 112 -8.77 6.33 3.16
C LYS A 112 -9.47 5.78 4.38
N GLU A 113 -10.48 6.51 4.88
CA GLU A 113 -11.22 6.33 6.16
C GLU A 113 -11.68 4.90 6.53
N SER A 114 -11.45 3.89 5.69
CA SER A 114 -11.84 2.50 5.87
C SER A 114 -10.69 1.48 5.71
N LEU A 115 -9.43 1.92 5.56
CA LEU A 115 -8.29 1.04 5.28
C LEU A 115 -7.64 0.55 6.58
N ARG A 116 -7.80 -0.74 6.87
CA ARG A 116 -7.21 -1.41 8.04
C ARG A 116 -6.03 -2.26 7.58
N TYR A 117 -4.96 -2.29 8.35
CA TYR A 117 -3.77 -3.07 8.00
C TYR A 117 -3.24 -3.91 9.15
N LEU A 118 -2.55 -4.99 8.77
CA LEU A 118 -1.76 -5.83 9.65
C LEU A 118 -0.47 -6.19 8.90
N LEU A 119 0.67 -5.78 9.44
CA LEU A 119 1.98 -6.20 8.96
C LEU A 119 2.48 -7.32 9.86
N THR A 120 2.90 -8.43 9.26
CA THR A 120 3.44 -9.59 9.97
C THR A 120 4.81 -9.93 9.42
N VAL A 121 5.77 -10.20 10.29
CA VAL A 121 7.11 -10.67 9.92
C VAL A 121 7.31 -12.04 10.56
N GLU A 122 7.53 -13.03 9.70
CA GLU A 122 7.70 -14.44 10.10
C GLU A 122 8.93 -15.02 9.37
N PRO A 123 9.64 -15.99 9.95
CA PRO A 123 10.76 -16.64 9.28
C PRO A 123 10.28 -17.52 8.12
N GLU A 124 11.09 -17.62 7.07
CA GLU A 124 10.84 -18.63 6.04
C GLU A 124 11.42 -19.98 6.46
N GLY A 125 10.57 -21.02 6.46
CA GLY A 125 10.97 -22.40 6.77
C GLY A 125 11.02 -22.73 8.26
N PHE A 126 11.68 -23.84 8.61
CA PHE A 126 11.87 -24.29 9.99
C PHE A 126 12.97 -23.53 10.75
N SER A 127 13.53 -22.48 10.14
CA SER A 127 14.61 -21.68 10.70
C SER A 127 14.11 -20.76 11.81
N ALA A 128 14.56 -21.09 13.01
CA ALA A 128 14.82 -20.21 14.14
C ALA A 128 13.61 -19.46 14.71
N ILE A 129 13.22 -19.88 15.91
CA ILE A 129 12.82 -18.93 16.97
C ILE A 129 13.81 -17.77 16.90
N GLY A 130 13.30 -16.55 16.70
CA GLY A 130 14.07 -15.32 16.72
C GLY A 130 14.80 -15.13 18.05
N GLY A 131 15.46 -13.98 18.20
CA GLY A 131 16.07 -13.63 19.48
C GLY A 131 15.05 -13.73 20.61
N GLU A 132 15.47 -14.30 21.73
CA GLU A 132 14.68 -14.28 22.97
C GLU A 132 13.28 -14.92 22.88
N GLY A 133 13.07 -15.87 21.97
CA GLY A 133 11.78 -16.59 21.89
C GLY A 133 10.77 -15.99 20.89
N VAL A 134 11.14 -14.95 20.14
CA VAL A 134 10.23 -14.28 19.21
C VAL A 134 9.91 -15.19 18.03
N THR A 135 8.63 -15.51 17.83
CA THR A 135 8.18 -16.36 16.71
C THR A 135 7.61 -15.56 15.55
N ARG A 136 7.21 -14.31 15.81
CA ARG A 136 6.59 -13.40 14.85
C ARG A 136 6.64 -11.97 15.39
N VAL A 137 6.74 -11.00 14.48
CA VAL A 137 6.49 -9.58 14.79
C VAL A 137 5.17 -9.21 14.10
N GLU A 138 4.20 -8.71 14.85
CA GLU A 138 2.89 -8.29 14.33
C GLU A 138 2.68 -6.80 14.67
N LEU A 139 2.45 -5.97 13.64
CA LEU A 139 2.23 -4.52 13.76
C LEU A 139 0.89 -4.14 13.14
N GLY A 140 0.13 -3.25 13.78
CA GLY A 140 -1.20 -2.83 13.36
C GLY A 140 -2.33 -3.67 13.97
N GLU A 141 -3.39 -3.94 13.21
CA GLU A 141 -4.64 -4.46 13.78
C GLU A 141 -4.73 -5.99 13.77
N LEU A 142 -4.50 -6.61 14.94
CA LEU A 142 -4.49 -8.07 15.15
C LEU A 142 -5.81 -8.77 14.78
N SER A 143 -6.94 -8.05 14.84
CA SER A 143 -8.26 -8.60 14.50
C SER A 143 -8.36 -9.04 13.03
N LEU A 144 -7.52 -8.46 12.15
CA LEU A 144 -7.46 -8.81 10.74
C LEU A 144 -6.91 -10.22 10.48
N ARG A 145 -6.21 -10.83 11.45
CA ARG A 145 -5.69 -12.20 11.32
C ARG A 145 -6.80 -13.22 11.07
N LYS A 146 -7.99 -13.04 11.66
CA LYS A 146 -9.13 -13.98 11.59
C LYS A 146 -10.14 -13.70 10.45
N LEU A 147 -10.14 -12.48 9.89
CA LEU A 147 -11.09 -12.01 8.87
C LEU A 147 -10.88 -12.60 7.46
N ARG A 148 -11.50 -13.72 7.08
CA ARG A 148 -11.21 -14.41 5.80
C ARG A 148 -11.59 -13.66 4.51
N GLU A 149 -12.37 -12.58 4.59
CA GLU A 149 -12.97 -11.94 3.41
C GLU A 149 -12.26 -10.65 2.98
N SER A 150 -12.15 -10.45 1.66
CA SER A 150 -11.57 -9.29 0.94
C SER A 150 -10.22 -8.80 1.48
N ARG A 151 -9.23 -9.69 1.55
CA ARG A 151 -7.84 -9.32 1.87
C ARG A 151 -7.04 -9.09 0.60
N ILE A 152 -6.34 -7.97 0.55
CA ILE A 152 -5.19 -7.82 -0.32
C ILE A 152 -3.97 -8.14 0.54
N SER A 153 -3.16 -9.10 0.10
CA SER A 153 -1.94 -9.48 0.80
C SER A 153 -0.74 -9.28 -0.11
N ALA A 154 0.23 -8.52 0.35
CA ALA A 154 1.52 -8.38 -0.29
C ALA A 154 2.60 -8.92 0.64
N ALA A 155 3.48 -9.75 0.09
CA ALA A 155 4.61 -10.32 0.83
C ALA A 155 5.92 -9.89 0.18
N GLU A 156 6.86 -9.43 0.99
CA GLU A 156 8.21 -9.07 0.58
C GLU A 156 9.22 -9.84 1.42
N ARG A 157 10.31 -10.29 0.78
CA ARG A 157 11.37 -11.07 1.44
C ARG A 157 12.43 -10.14 1.99
N LEU A 158 12.72 -10.29 3.27
CA LEU A 158 13.82 -9.63 3.96
C LEU A 158 14.96 -10.64 4.07
N THR A 159 16.07 -10.35 3.40
CA THR A 159 17.27 -11.18 3.46
C THR A 159 18.44 -10.34 3.92
N GLY A 160 19.24 -10.89 4.83
CA GLY A 160 20.43 -10.20 5.31
C GLY A 160 21.30 -11.12 6.15
N PHE A 161 22.25 -10.52 6.86
CA PHE A 161 23.14 -11.22 7.77
C PHE A 161 23.04 -10.58 9.15
N PHE A 162 22.91 -11.41 10.18
CA PHE A 162 22.91 -10.98 11.56
C PHE A 162 23.87 -11.86 12.36
N GLY A 163 24.86 -11.24 13.03
CA GLY A 163 25.91 -11.99 13.74
C GLY A 163 26.67 -12.98 12.83
N GLY A 164 26.76 -12.71 11.53
CA GLY A 164 27.39 -13.59 10.53
C GLY A 164 26.51 -14.75 10.03
N GLN A 165 25.30 -14.92 10.55
CA GLN A 165 24.34 -15.91 10.06
C GLN A 165 23.38 -15.27 9.05
N PRO A 166 23.11 -15.91 7.90
CA PRO A 166 22.09 -15.44 6.98
C PRO A 166 20.71 -15.63 7.60
N TYR A 167 19.83 -14.65 7.41
CA TYR A 167 18.42 -14.77 7.75
C TYR A 167 17.54 -14.56 6.52
N VAL A 168 16.37 -15.19 6.55
CA VAL A 168 15.31 -14.99 5.57
C VAL A 168 14.00 -14.84 6.33
N LEU A 169 13.41 -13.65 6.29
CA LEU A 169 12.12 -13.34 6.87
C LEU A 169 11.16 -12.93 5.75
N THR A 170 9.88 -13.24 5.90
CA THR A 170 8.82 -12.74 5.04
C THR A 170 8.04 -11.66 5.79
N ALA A 171 8.03 -10.45 5.25
CA ALA A 171 7.15 -9.38 5.70
C ALA A 171 5.86 -9.42 4.86
N THR A 172 4.75 -9.81 5.48
CA THR A 172 3.42 -9.87 4.85
C THR A 172 2.54 -8.76 5.35
N LEU A 173 2.13 -7.85 4.47
CA LEU A 173 1.11 -6.84 4.73
C LEU A 173 -0.24 -7.34 4.25
N VAL A 174 -1.21 -7.33 5.17
CA VAL A 174 -2.62 -7.54 4.87
C VAL A 174 -3.31 -6.19 4.93
N LEU A 175 -3.96 -5.82 3.82
CA LEU A 175 -4.83 -4.66 3.72
C LEU A 175 -6.28 -5.12 3.58
N VAL A 176 -7.16 -4.49 4.34
CA VAL A 176 -8.61 -4.64 4.21
C VAL A 176 -9.19 -3.27 3.93
N VAL A 177 -9.81 -3.13 2.76
CA VAL A 177 -10.53 -1.93 2.35
C VAL A 177 -12.01 -2.21 2.57
N ARG A 178 -12.64 -1.46 3.46
CA ARG A 178 -14.10 -1.48 3.67
C ARG A 178 -14.81 -0.52 2.73
#